data_AF-A0A8K0CZC2-F1
#
_entry.id   AF-A0A8K0CZC2-F1
#
_cell.length_a   1.000
_cell.length_b   1.000
_cell.length_c   1.000
_cell.angle_alpha   90.00
_cell.angle_beta   90.00
_cell.angle_gamma   90.00
#
_symmetry.space_group_name_H-M   'P 1'
#
loop_
_entity.id
_entity.type
_entity.pdbx_description
1 polymer ?
#
loop_
_entity_poly.entity_id
_entity_poly.type
_entity_poly.pdbx_seq_one_letter_code
_entity_poly.pdbx_strand_id
1 'polypeptide(L)'
;MWNMMCDVMPTISEDSISQRSSQFSGEDANFEQLMVSMLDERDKLMDSLRETQERLSDTEMKLADVEKERDSLQRQIAANLPQVGSEVTPRASSGGKAHSAVLPTLVAGLCDVPDLELY
;
A
#
# COMPACT_ATOMS: atom_id res chain seq x y z
N MET A 1 0.12 19.31 -21.49
CA MET A 1 -0.07 18.66 -22.80
C MET A 1 -0.73 17.32 -22.55
N TRP A 2 -2.06 17.29 -22.52
CA TRP A 2 -2.84 16.04 -22.53
C TRP A 2 -4.04 16.33 -23.41
N ASN A 3 -3.93 15.90 -24.66
CA ASN A 3 -5.01 15.95 -25.60
C ASN A 3 -6.09 14.99 -25.06
N MET A 4 -7.18 15.58 -24.56
CA MET A 4 -8.44 14.91 -24.27
C MET A 4 -9.02 14.43 -25.60
N MET A 5 -8.40 13.41 -26.20
CA MET A 5 -9.00 12.71 -27.32
C MET A 5 -10.13 11.90 -26.71
N CYS A 6 -11.31 12.51 -26.58
CA CYS A 6 -12.56 11.77 -26.58
C CYS A 6 -12.58 11.00 -27.90
N ASP A 7 -11.99 9.81 -27.91
CA ASP A 7 -12.04 8.89 -29.04
C ASP A 7 -13.52 8.62 -29.33
N VAL A 8 -14.04 9.37 -30.29
CA VAL A 8 -15.35 9.16 -30.89
C VAL A 8 -15.30 7.79 -31.55
N MET A 9 -16.12 6.87 -31.05
CA MET A 9 -16.31 5.56 -31.68
C MET A 9 -16.76 5.77 -33.13
N PRO A 10 -16.06 5.16 -34.12
CA PRO A 10 -16.47 5.28 -35.51
C PRO A 10 -17.84 4.62 -35.69
N THR A 11 -18.78 5.36 -36.27
CA THR A 11 -20.11 4.85 -36.61
C THR A 11 -20.00 3.97 -37.85
N ILE A 12 -20.30 2.67 -37.70
CA ILE A 12 -20.37 1.71 -38.80
C ILE A 12 -21.69 1.85 -39.57
N SER A 13 -21.63 1.85 -40.90
CA SER A 13 -22.81 1.96 -41.78
C SER A 13 -23.68 0.69 -41.74
N GLU A 14 -24.95 0.83 -41.36
CA GLU A 14 -25.91 -0.28 -41.15
C GLU A 14 -26.37 -0.99 -42.44
N ASP A 15 -26.15 -0.41 -43.63
CA ASP A 15 -26.78 -0.89 -44.88
C ASP A 15 -26.36 -2.30 -45.34
N SER A 16 -25.25 -2.85 -44.83
CA SER A 16 -24.83 -4.22 -45.19
C SER A 16 -25.38 -5.31 -44.27
N ILE A 17 -25.89 -4.97 -43.08
CA ILE A 17 -26.19 -5.94 -42.02
C ILE A 17 -27.61 -6.51 -42.12
N SER A 18 -28.55 -5.76 -42.69
CA SER A 18 -29.96 -6.15 -42.76
C SER A 18 -30.24 -7.37 -43.66
N GLN A 19 -29.32 -7.73 -44.56
CA GLN A 19 -29.50 -8.87 -45.47
C GLN A 19 -28.89 -10.18 -44.93
N ARG A 20 -28.04 -10.12 -43.89
CA ARG A 20 -27.42 -11.28 -43.22
C ARG A 20 -27.96 -11.54 -41.81
N SER A 21 -28.71 -10.60 -41.25
CA SER A 21 -29.19 -10.60 -39.86
C SER A 21 -30.21 -11.70 -39.53
N SER A 22 -30.92 -12.28 -40.50
CA SER A 22 -31.96 -13.28 -40.20
C SER A 22 -31.43 -14.68 -39.81
N GLN A 23 -30.15 -14.98 -40.07
CA GLN A 23 -29.50 -16.22 -39.59
C GLN A 23 -28.67 -16.03 -38.31
N PHE A 24 -28.26 -14.80 -37.98
CA PHE A 24 -27.32 -14.51 -36.90
C PHE A 24 -27.99 -13.98 -35.61
N SER A 25 -29.32 -13.77 -35.62
CA SER A 25 -30.07 -13.14 -34.52
C SER A 25 -29.97 -13.88 -33.16
N GLY A 26 -29.66 -15.18 -33.15
CA GLY A 26 -29.46 -15.95 -31.91
C GLY A 26 -28.05 -15.83 -31.33
N GLU A 27 -27.06 -15.51 -32.15
CA GLU A 27 -25.66 -15.36 -31.76
C GLU A 27 -25.38 -13.94 -31.27
N ASP A 28 -26.04 -12.93 -31.84
CA ASP A 28 -26.04 -11.55 -31.33
C ASP A 28 -26.54 -11.47 -29.88
N ALA A 29 -27.66 -12.13 -29.57
CA ALA A 29 -28.20 -12.18 -28.21
C ALA A 29 -27.23 -12.84 -27.21
N ASN A 30 -26.44 -13.82 -27.66
CA ASN A 30 -25.43 -14.47 -26.81
C ASN A 30 -24.26 -13.52 -26.53
N PHE A 31 -23.83 -12.76 -27.53
CA PHE A 31 -22.75 -11.79 -27.38
C PHE A 31 -23.16 -10.58 -26.52
N GLU A 32 -24.40 -10.10 -26.67
CA GLU A 32 -24.98 -9.07 -25.81
C GLU A 32 -25.02 -9.53 -24.34
N GLN A 33 -25.47 -10.76 -24.07
CA GLN A 33 -25.49 -11.31 -22.72
C GLN A 33 -24.08 -11.42 -22.10
N LEU A 34 -23.09 -11.84 -22.89
CA LEU A 34 -21.70 -11.90 -22.46
C LEU A 34 -21.15 -10.51 -22.14
N MET A 35 -21.46 -9.52 -22.97
CA MET A 35 -21.07 -8.12 -22.74
C MET A 35 -21.64 -7.60 -21.43
N VAL A 36 -22.93 -7.84 -21.16
CA VAL A 36 -23.56 -7.48 -19.88
C VAL A 36 -22.85 -8.16 -18.71
N SER A 37 -22.62 -9.48 -18.79
CA SER A 37 -21.92 -10.22 -17.73
C SER A 37 -20.52 -9.67 -17.45
N MET A 38 -19.77 -9.34 -18.50
CA MET A 38 -18.41 -8.78 -18.37
C MET A 38 -18.42 -7.38 -17.76
N LEU A 39 -19.41 -6.54 -18.09
CA LEU A 39 -19.57 -5.22 -17.48
C LEU A 39 -19.96 -5.34 -16.00
N ASP A 40 -20.88 -6.25 -15.67
CA ASP A 40 -21.28 -6.52 -14.28
C ASP A 40 -20.12 -7.05 -13.45
N GLU A 41 -19.30 -7.94 -14.00
CA GLU A 41 -18.10 -8.46 -13.34
C GLU A 41 -17.05 -7.38 -13.12
N ARG A 42 -16.81 -6.53 -14.13
CA ARG A 42 -15.93 -5.35 -13.99
C ARG A 42 -16.43 -4.44 -12.86
N ASP A 43 -17.72 -4.14 -12.81
CA ASP A 43 -18.29 -3.26 -11.80
C ASP A 43 -18.15 -3.86 -10.39
N LYS A 44 -18.41 -5.18 -10.24
CA LYS A 44 -18.15 -5.89 -8.97
C LYS A 44 -16.67 -5.85 -8.56
N LEU A 45 -15.75 -6.01 -9.50
CA LEU A 45 -14.31 -5.93 -9.23
C LEU A 45 -13.90 -4.52 -8.81
N MET A 46 -14.46 -3.48 -9.46
CA MET A 46 -14.24 -2.08 -9.09
C MET A 46 -14.76 -1.77 -7.69
N ASP A 47 -15.92 -2.26 -7.32
CA ASP A 47 -16.47 -2.11 -5.97
C ASP A 47 -15.60 -2.84 -4.93
N SER A 48 -15.17 -4.07 -5.23
CA SER A 48 -14.27 -4.84 -4.36
C SER A 48 -12.90 -4.16 -4.18
N LEU A 49 -12.38 -3.55 -5.24
CA LEU A 49 -11.13 -2.78 -5.19
C LEU A 49 -11.29 -1.56 -4.29
N ARG A 50 -12.38 -0.81 -4.42
CA ARG A 50 -12.64 0.34 -3.53
C ARG A 50 -12.77 -0.08 -2.07
N GLU A 51 -13.52 -1.14 -1.78
CA GLU A 51 -13.68 -1.65 -0.42
C GLU A 51 -12.33 -2.10 0.18
N THR A 52 -11.47 -2.74 -0.60
CA THR A 52 -10.13 -3.16 -0.14
C THR A 52 -9.21 -1.95 0.10
N GLN A 53 -9.28 -0.91 -0.73
CA GLN A 53 -8.55 0.35 -0.53
C GLN A 53 -9.00 1.09 0.74
N GLU A 54 -10.31 1.16 1.01
CA GLU A 54 -10.85 1.75 2.23
C GLU A 54 -10.37 0.99 3.48
N ARG A 55 -10.44 -0.35 3.45
CA ARG A 55 -9.92 -1.18 4.53
C ARG A 55 -8.43 -0.99 4.74
N LEU A 56 -7.66 -0.87 3.67
CA LEU A 56 -6.22 -0.61 3.75
C LEU A 56 -5.96 0.74 4.45
N SER A 57 -6.64 1.80 4.01
CA SER A 57 -6.51 3.13 4.62
C SER A 57 -6.85 3.13 6.12
N ASP A 58 -7.92 2.42 6.52
CA ASP A 58 -8.28 2.24 7.93
C ASP A 58 -7.18 1.51 8.72
N THR A 59 -6.56 0.49 8.14
CA THR A 59 -5.47 -0.24 8.80
C THR A 59 -4.19 0.59 8.92
N GLU A 60 -3.85 1.40 7.92
CA GLU A 60 -2.72 2.32 7.95
C GLU A 60 -2.90 3.39 9.04
N MET A 61 -4.12 3.94 9.17
CA MET A 61 -4.43 4.89 10.24
C MET A 61 -4.25 4.26 11.62
N LYS A 62 -4.78 3.04 11.82
CA LYS A 62 -4.61 2.30 13.09
C LYS A 62 -3.14 2.00 13.38
N LEU A 63 -2.37 1.63 12.36
CA LEU A 63 -0.93 1.40 12.50
C LEU A 63 -0.24 2.68 12.99
N ALA A 64 -0.51 3.83 12.37
CA ALA A 64 0.08 5.10 12.77
C ALA A 64 -0.26 5.48 14.22
N ASP A 65 -1.47 5.17 14.70
CA ASP A 65 -1.84 5.41 16.09
C ASP A 65 -1.10 4.47 17.07
N VAL A 66 -0.98 3.19 16.74
CA VAL A 66 -0.18 2.23 17.53
C VAL A 66 1.29 2.63 17.57
N GLU A 67 1.83 3.16 16.48
CA GLU A 67 3.21 3.67 16.44
C GLU A 67 3.40 4.88 17.35
N LYS A 68 2.45 5.83 17.36
CA LYS A 68 2.47 6.95 18.31
C LYS A 68 2.42 6.47 19.76
N GLU A 69 1.59 5.48 20.06
CA GLU A 69 1.50 4.89 21.40
C GLU A 69 2.82 4.21 21.80
N ARG A 70 3.41 3.40 20.89
CA ARG A 70 4.74 2.80 21.07
C ARG A 70 5.77 3.87 21.39
N ASP A 71 5.84 4.95 20.61
CA ASP A 71 6.82 6.02 20.79
C ASP A 71 6.59 6.81 22.08
N SER A 72 5.33 6.95 22.51
CA SER A 72 4.96 7.53 23.80
C SER A 72 5.45 6.66 24.95
N LEU A 73 5.16 5.35 24.90
CA LEU A 73 5.58 4.39 25.91
C LEU A 73 7.11 4.29 25.98
N GLN A 74 7.79 4.28 24.83
CA GLN A 74 9.25 4.24 24.78
C GLN A 74 9.88 5.49 25.40
N ARG A 75 9.29 6.68 25.17
CA ARG A 75 9.71 7.90 25.87
C ARG A 75 9.45 7.84 27.38
N GLN A 76 8.31 7.29 27.81
CA GLN A 76 8.03 7.09 29.23
C GLN A 76 9.04 6.14 29.89
N ILE A 77 9.38 5.03 29.23
CA ILE A 77 10.40 4.08 29.71
C ILE A 77 11.75 4.80 29.84
N ALA A 78 12.17 5.54 28.81
CA ALA A 78 13.42 6.29 28.84
C ALA A 78 13.46 7.36 29.95
N ALA A 79 12.33 7.99 30.26
CA ALA A 79 12.22 8.99 31.32
C ALA A 79 12.16 8.39 32.74
N ASN A 80 11.61 7.18 32.89
CA ASN A 80 11.44 6.51 34.18
C ASN A 80 12.55 5.52 34.52
N LEU A 81 13.38 5.13 33.55
CA LEU A 81 14.60 4.38 33.85
C LEU A 81 15.61 5.39 34.42
N PRO A 82 16.02 5.26 35.69
CA PRO A 82 17.09 6.11 36.22
C PRO A 82 18.33 5.92 35.34
N GLN A 83 19.16 6.96 35.17
CA GLN A 83 20.40 6.93 34.39
C GLN A 83 21.49 6.02 35.03
N VAL A 84 21.14 4.85 35.55
CA VAL A 84 22.00 3.93 36.32
C VAL A 84 23.02 3.19 35.45
N GLY A 85 23.22 3.63 34.20
CA GLY A 85 24.22 3.08 33.29
C GLY A 85 25.47 3.94 33.12
N SER A 86 25.53 5.16 33.68
CA SER A 86 26.66 6.08 33.44
C SER A 86 27.52 6.39 34.66
N GLU A 87 27.12 5.99 35.87
CA GLU A 87 27.77 6.49 37.09
C GLU A 87 27.94 5.44 38.20
N VAL A 88 28.50 4.27 37.91
CA VAL A 88 29.22 3.46 38.91
C VAL A 88 30.46 2.81 38.30
N THR A 89 31.55 3.56 38.21
CA THR A 89 32.88 2.98 38.38
C THR A 89 33.60 3.81 39.43
N PRO A 90 33.64 3.37 40.70
CA PRO A 90 34.45 4.03 41.70
C PRO A 90 35.90 3.94 41.26
N ARG A 91 36.55 5.11 41.21
CA ARG A 91 37.99 5.33 41.06
C ARG A 91 38.80 4.24 41.77
N ALA A 92 39.30 3.28 41.00
CA ALA A 92 40.32 2.35 41.44
C ALA A 92 41.20 1.94 40.25
N SER A 93 42.49 2.20 40.42
CA SER A 93 43.62 1.54 39.78
C SER A 93 43.82 1.71 38.27
N SER A 94 44.94 2.36 37.97
CA SER A 94 45.82 2.11 36.84
C SER A 94 45.67 0.74 36.14
N GLY A 95 45.61 0.77 34.81
CA GLY A 95 46.08 -0.31 33.94
C GLY A 95 45.03 -0.89 33.00
N GLY A 96 45.37 -0.99 31.71
CA GLY A 96 44.77 -1.96 30.80
C GLY A 96 43.84 -1.39 29.73
N LYS A 97 44.26 -1.56 28.49
CA LYS A 97 43.57 -1.21 27.25
C LYS A 97 42.66 -2.36 26.86
N ALA A 98 41.35 -2.16 26.66
CA ALA A 98 40.50 -3.11 25.93
C ALA A 98 39.19 -2.46 25.45
N HIS A 99 38.91 -2.69 24.18
CA HIS A 99 37.66 -2.51 23.44
C HIS A 99 36.37 -2.70 24.25
N SER A 100 35.40 -1.79 24.08
CA SER A 100 33.98 -2.15 23.87
C SER A 100 33.19 -0.92 23.38
N ALA A 101 33.15 -0.75 22.06
CA ALA A 101 32.36 0.28 21.36
C ALA A 101 31.24 -0.38 20.54
N VAL A 102 30.40 -1.20 21.17
CA VAL A 102 29.45 -2.07 20.44
C VAL A 102 27.97 -1.67 20.58
N LEU A 103 27.60 -0.74 21.47
CA LEU A 103 26.18 -0.57 21.83
C LEU A 103 25.45 0.73 21.46
N PRO A 104 25.93 1.62 20.54
CA PRO A 104 25.02 2.57 19.89
C PRO A 104 24.51 2.13 18.51
N THR A 105 25.11 1.12 17.86
CA THR A 105 24.85 0.86 16.43
C THR A 105 23.58 0.06 16.14
N LEU A 106 23.03 -0.70 17.09
CA LEU A 106 21.88 -1.57 16.80
C LEU A 106 20.53 -0.83 16.71
N VAL A 107 20.40 0.37 17.27
CA VAL A 107 19.13 1.14 17.24
C VAL A 107 19.00 1.98 15.97
N ALA A 108 20.10 2.29 15.28
CA ALA A 108 20.06 3.05 14.03
C ALA A 108 19.65 2.21 12.80
N GLY A 109 19.64 0.87 12.91
CA GLY A 109 19.43 -0.04 11.77
C GLY A 109 17.97 -0.41 11.45
N LEU A 110 16.98 0.07 12.21
CA LEU A 110 15.56 -0.23 11.97
C LEU A 110 14.70 0.97 11.56
N CYS A 111 15.26 2.18 11.47
CA CYS A 111 14.54 3.38 11.01
C CYS A 111 14.69 3.66 9.51
N ASP A 112 15.46 2.85 8.78
CA ASP A 112 15.60 2.97 7.32
C ASP A 112 14.80 1.83 6.66
N VAL A 113 13.48 2.01 6.58
CA VAL A 113 12.69 1.39 5.51
C VAL A 113 12.71 2.41 4.38
N PRO A 114 13.58 2.29 3.37
CA PRO A 114 13.52 3.17 2.22
C PRO A 114 12.18 2.92 1.50
N ASP A 115 11.53 4.02 1.15
CA ASP A 115 10.42 4.10 0.19
C ASP A 115 10.54 3.01 -0.87
N LEU A 116 9.58 2.09 -0.87
CA LEU A 116 9.35 1.20 -2.00
C LEU A 116 8.67 2.00 -3.12
N GLU A 117 9.34 3.03 -3.64
CA GLU A 117 9.10 3.51 -5.00
C GLU A 117 9.69 2.47 -5.96
N LEU A 118 8.91 1.41 -6.22
CA LEU A 118 9.11 0.53 -7.35
C LEU A 118 7.94 0.71 -8.32
N TYR A 119 8.30 1.44 -9.38
CA TYR A 119 7.69 1.42 -10.70
C TYR A 119 7.59 -0.01 -11.27
#